data_AF-A0A2A5DX34-F1
#
_entry.id   AF-A0A2A5DX34-F1
#
_cell.length_a   1.000
_cell.length_b   1.000
_cell.length_c   1.000
_cell.angle_alpha   90.00
_cell.angle_beta   90.00
_cell.angle_gamma   90.00
#
_symmetry.space_group_name_H-M   'P 1'
#
loop_
_entity.id
_entity.type
_entity.pdbx_description
1 polymer ?
#
loop_
_entity_poly.entity_id
_entity_poly.type
_entity_poly.pdbx_seq_one_letter_code
_entity_poly.pdbx_strand_id
1 'polypeptide(L)'
;MDKFNPFLNEEMTKLFKGFAVPQVNTDALAEIQRKNLEVATAVSRLVFEGFQSLTTRQSEIAKDRIESYTKGTEAIAGSKTPEEAATKQADLAGSLFEETVADTGTLTDLATKSATAIFEVVEQRFTEGLDEFRNAAQQNGKAKANGKAPAKAAK
;
A
#
# COMPACT_ATOMS: atom_id res chain seq x y z
N MET A 1 5.86 -44.16 17.95
CA MET A 1 6.11 -42.72 17.75
C MET A 1 6.56 -42.15 19.08
N ASP A 2 7.26 -41.00 19.10
CA ASP A 2 7.94 -40.37 20.26
C ASP A 2 9.39 -40.78 20.55
N LYS A 3 10.26 -40.64 19.54
CA LYS A 3 11.68 -40.34 19.77
C LYS A 3 11.89 -38.84 19.62
N PHE A 4 11.44 -38.08 20.61
CA PHE A 4 11.85 -36.69 20.78
C PHE A 4 13.35 -36.70 21.08
N ASN A 5 14.15 -36.33 20.09
CA ASN A 5 15.61 -36.41 20.15
C ASN A 5 16.12 -35.52 21.31
N PRO A 6 16.67 -36.08 22.40
CA PRO A 6 17.09 -35.31 23.59
C PRO A 6 18.21 -34.31 23.25
N PHE A 7 18.99 -34.59 22.20
CA PHE A 7 19.98 -33.67 21.65
C PHE A 7 19.36 -32.39 21.08
N LEU A 8 18.19 -32.45 20.43
CA LEU A 8 17.51 -31.24 19.93
C LEU A 8 17.03 -30.36 21.08
N ASN A 9 16.55 -30.95 22.18
CA ASN A 9 16.12 -30.19 23.35
C ASN A 9 17.29 -29.57 24.11
N GLU A 10 18.39 -30.29 24.30
CA GLU A 10 19.56 -29.74 24.96
C GLU A 10 20.30 -28.71 24.12
N GLU A 11 20.43 -28.92 22.81
CA GLU A 11 21.01 -27.92 21.90
C GLU A 11 20.10 -26.71 21.73
N MET A 12 18.77 -26.89 21.61
CA MET A 12 17.83 -25.76 21.61
C MET A 12 17.84 -25.03 22.95
N THR A 13 17.93 -25.73 24.08
CA THR A 13 18.03 -25.10 25.41
C THR A 13 19.37 -24.40 25.61
N LYS A 14 20.48 -24.93 25.09
CA LYS A 14 21.79 -24.25 25.07
C LYS A 14 21.80 -23.07 24.11
N LEU A 15 21.14 -23.19 22.96
CA LEU A 15 20.98 -22.11 22.01
C LEU A 15 20.12 -21.01 22.63
N PHE A 16 19.01 -21.33 23.32
CA PHE A 16 18.16 -20.40 24.05
C PHE A 16 18.78 -19.84 25.34
N LYS A 17 19.65 -20.58 26.03
CA LYS A 17 20.39 -20.06 27.20
C LYS A 17 21.62 -19.24 26.79
N GLY A 18 22.24 -19.56 25.65
CA GLY A 18 23.33 -18.81 25.04
C GLY A 18 22.84 -17.56 24.30
N PHE A 19 21.64 -17.63 23.71
CA PHE A 19 20.75 -16.52 23.37
C PHE A 19 19.84 -16.25 24.56
N ALA A 20 20.39 -15.97 25.75
CA ALA A 20 19.64 -15.14 26.68
C ALA A 20 19.34 -13.85 25.90
N VAL A 21 18.12 -13.76 25.35
CA VAL A 21 17.67 -12.64 24.54
C VAL A 21 17.86 -11.42 25.42
N PRO A 22 18.86 -10.56 25.13
CA PRO A 22 19.21 -9.46 26.02
C PRO A 22 17.96 -8.61 26.16
N GLN A 23 17.38 -8.55 27.37
CA GLN A 23 16.23 -7.73 27.78
C GLN A 23 15.56 -7.02 26.59
N VAL A 24 14.86 -7.77 25.72
CA VAL A 24 14.12 -7.15 24.63
C VAL A 24 13.06 -6.32 25.33
N ASN A 25 13.14 -5.01 25.16
CA ASN A 25 12.16 -4.09 25.72
C ASN A 25 10.79 -4.48 25.16
N THR A 26 9.99 -5.16 25.98
CA THR A 26 8.68 -5.70 25.60
C THR A 26 7.73 -4.59 25.18
N ASP A 27 7.89 -3.40 25.76
CA ASP A 27 7.10 -2.22 25.42
C ASP A 27 7.49 -1.71 24.03
N ALA A 28 8.78 -1.72 23.69
CA ALA A 28 9.25 -1.36 22.34
C ALA A 28 8.75 -2.37 21.28
N LEU A 29 8.68 -3.67 21.62
CA LEU A 29 8.12 -4.68 20.72
C LEU A 29 6.61 -4.51 20.54
N ALA A 30 5.88 -4.23 21.62
CA ALA A 30 4.46 -3.96 21.58
C ALA A 30 4.14 -2.73 20.71
N GLU A 31 4.93 -1.66 20.85
CA GLU A 31 4.82 -0.45 20.03
C GLU A 31 5.09 -0.72 18.54
N ILE A 32 6.09 -1.53 18.20
CA ILE A 32 6.35 -1.96 16.81
C ILE A 32 5.14 -2.70 16.22
N GLN A 33 4.54 -3.61 16.99
CA GLN A 33 3.35 -4.35 16.55
C GLN A 33 2.13 -3.43 16.41
N ARG A 34 1.93 -2.49 17.34
CA ARG A 34 0.88 -1.47 17.24
C ARG A 34 1.01 -0.65 15.96
N LYS A 35 2.20 -0.14 15.65
CA LYS A 35 2.46 0.63 14.43
C LYS A 35 2.21 -0.19 13.16
N ASN A 36 2.58 -1.48 13.15
CA ASN A 36 2.29 -2.36 12.01
C ASN A 36 0.78 -2.53 11.78
N LEU A 37 0.00 -2.68 12.85
CA LEU A 37 -1.46 -2.78 12.77
C LEU A 37 -2.10 -1.46 12.29
N GLU A 38 -1.58 -0.33 12.73
CA GLU A 38 -2.02 0.99 12.26
C GLU A 38 -1.80 1.16 10.76
N VAL A 39 -0.63 0.77 10.27
CA VAL A 39 -0.31 0.79 8.84
C VAL A 39 -1.19 -0.17 8.05
N ALA A 40 -1.41 -1.39 8.54
CA ALA A 40 -2.33 -2.33 7.90
C ALA A 40 -3.77 -1.77 7.80
N THR A 41 -4.21 -1.06 8.85
CA THR A 41 -5.51 -0.38 8.87
C THR A 41 -5.55 0.78 7.89
N ALA A 42 -4.50 1.60 7.83
CA ALA A 42 -4.38 2.71 6.89
C ALA A 42 -4.40 2.24 5.43
N VAL A 43 -3.63 1.20 5.10
CA VAL A 43 -3.64 0.57 3.78
C VAL A 43 -5.04 0.05 3.43
N SER A 44 -5.73 -0.61 4.37
CA SER A 44 -7.09 -1.10 4.15
C SER A 44 -8.08 0.03 3.82
N ARG A 45 -7.94 1.18 4.49
CA ARG A 45 -8.74 2.38 4.20
C ARG A 45 -8.44 2.93 2.81
N LEU A 46 -7.16 3.11 2.46
CA LEU A 46 -6.76 3.60 1.15
C LEU A 46 -7.24 2.71 0.00
N VAL A 47 -7.23 1.38 0.19
CA VAL A 47 -7.80 0.44 -0.78
C VAL A 47 -9.31 0.67 -0.95
N PHE A 48 -10.04 0.84 0.15
CA PHE A 48 -11.48 1.09 0.10
C PHE A 48 -11.80 2.44 -0.56
N GLU A 49 -11.06 3.49 -0.22
CA GLU A 49 -11.17 4.81 -0.83
C GLU A 49 -10.90 4.76 -2.34
N GLY A 50 -9.83 4.08 -2.76
CA GLY A 50 -9.53 3.88 -4.18
C GLY A 50 -10.64 3.16 -4.94
N PHE A 51 -11.21 2.11 -4.35
CA PHE A 51 -12.36 1.40 -4.93
C PHE A 51 -13.61 2.28 -5.01
N GLN A 52 -13.89 3.06 -3.97
CA GLN A 52 -15.01 3.99 -3.95
C GLN A 52 -14.84 5.06 -5.04
N SER A 53 -13.66 5.68 -5.14
CA SER A 53 -13.38 6.67 -6.18
C SER A 53 -13.52 6.09 -7.58
N LEU A 54 -13.05 4.87 -7.83
CA LEU A 54 -13.20 4.20 -9.13
C LEU A 54 -14.67 3.96 -9.46
N THR A 55 -15.45 3.48 -8.50
CA THR A 55 -16.88 3.19 -8.69
C THR A 55 -17.67 4.48 -8.92
N THR A 56 -17.38 5.55 -8.17
CA THR A 56 -17.96 6.88 -8.39
C THR A 56 -17.66 7.36 -9.81
N ARG A 57 -16.39 7.29 -10.23
CA ARG A 57 -15.99 7.73 -11.57
C ARG A 57 -16.66 6.90 -12.68
N GLN A 58 -16.76 5.58 -12.52
CA GLN A 58 -17.44 4.72 -13.47
C GLN A 58 -18.93 5.10 -13.65
N SER A 59 -19.58 5.55 -12.58
CA SER A 59 -20.98 6.01 -12.62
C SER A 59 -21.14 7.37 -13.32
N GLU A 60 -20.17 8.27 -13.17
CA GLU A 60 -20.14 9.56 -13.89
C GLU A 60 -19.96 9.33 -15.38
N ILE A 61 -18.96 8.53 -15.76
CA ILE A 61 -18.71 8.15 -17.16
C ILE A 61 -19.97 7.55 -17.81
N ALA A 62 -20.71 6.71 -17.09
CA ALA A 62 -21.94 6.14 -17.62
C ALA A 62 -23.03 7.19 -17.89
N LYS A 63 -23.17 8.19 -17.01
CA LYS A 63 -24.14 9.29 -17.19
C LYS A 63 -23.75 10.15 -18.38
N ASP A 64 -22.47 10.53 -18.46
CA ASP A 64 -21.94 11.38 -19.53
C ASP A 64 -22.11 10.71 -20.90
N ARG A 65 -21.84 9.39 -20.99
CA ARG A 65 -22.03 8.61 -22.22
C ARG A 65 -23.49 8.51 -22.67
N ILE A 66 -24.42 8.31 -21.74
CA ILE A 66 -25.86 8.27 -22.07
C ILE A 66 -26.28 9.63 -22.64
N GLU A 67 -25.87 10.73 -22.00
CA GLU A 67 -26.21 12.07 -22.44
C GLU A 67 -25.60 12.39 -23.82
N SER A 68 -24.32 12.08 -24.02
CA SER A 68 -23.61 12.30 -25.29
C SER A 68 -24.24 11.50 -26.44
N TYR A 69 -24.54 10.22 -26.19
CA TYR A 69 -25.18 9.35 -27.17
C TYR A 69 -26.60 9.80 -27.53
N THR A 70 -27.43 10.16 -26.55
CA THR A 70 -28.78 10.67 -26.80
C THR A 70 -28.72 11.94 -27.65
N LYS A 71 -27.87 12.91 -27.29
CA LYS A 71 -27.69 14.14 -28.08
C LYS A 71 -27.22 13.85 -29.51
N GLY A 72 -26.25 12.96 -29.67
CA GLY A 72 -25.72 12.57 -30.98
C GLY A 72 -26.77 11.91 -31.88
N THR A 73 -27.54 10.98 -31.33
CA THR A 73 -28.60 10.29 -32.07
C THR A 73 -29.77 11.22 -32.42
N GLU A 74 -30.17 12.12 -31.52
CA GLU A 74 -31.15 13.18 -31.80
C GLU A 74 -30.67 14.13 -32.90
N ALA A 75 -29.39 14.52 -32.87
CA ALA A 75 -28.79 15.36 -33.89
C ALA A 75 -28.84 14.70 -35.28
N ILE A 76 -28.53 13.40 -35.36
CA ILE A 76 -28.62 12.62 -36.60
C ILE A 76 -30.06 12.53 -37.07
N ALA A 77 -31.01 12.19 -36.18
CA ALA A 77 -32.43 12.06 -36.52
C ALA A 77 -33.05 13.39 -37.01
N GLY A 78 -32.56 14.53 -36.52
CA GLY A 78 -32.97 15.87 -36.96
C GLY A 78 -32.35 16.34 -38.27
N SER A 79 -31.54 15.53 -38.95
CA SER A 79 -30.85 15.91 -40.19
C SER A 79 -31.83 16.03 -41.36
N LYS A 80 -31.63 17.04 -42.21
CA LYS A 80 -32.50 17.31 -43.37
C LYS A 80 -32.04 16.63 -44.65
N THR A 81 -30.79 16.18 -44.69
CA THR A 81 -30.17 15.53 -45.86
C THR A 81 -29.30 14.33 -45.45
N PRO A 82 -29.05 13.37 -46.36
CA PRO A 82 -28.14 12.26 -46.11
C PRO A 82 -26.69 12.69 -45.82
N GLU A 83 -26.19 13.74 -46.48
CA GLU A 83 -24.84 14.28 -46.21
C GLU A 83 -24.70 14.91 -44.83
N GLU A 84 -25.73 15.64 -44.38
CA GLU A 84 -25.77 16.18 -43.00
C GLU A 84 -25.79 15.06 -41.97
N ALA A 85 -26.59 14.01 -42.21
CA ALA A 85 -26.65 12.84 -41.34
C ALA A 85 -25.30 12.10 -41.28
N ALA A 86 -24.61 11.94 -42.42
CA ALA A 86 -23.30 11.32 -42.50
C ALA A 86 -22.23 12.13 -41.75
N THR A 87 -22.27 13.47 -41.86
CA THR A 87 -21.36 14.36 -41.12
C THR A 87 -21.57 14.21 -39.61
N LYS A 88 -22.81 14.26 -39.14
CA LYS A 88 -23.13 14.12 -37.71
C LYS A 88 -22.80 12.72 -37.16
N GLN A 89 -22.90 11.68 -37.99
CA GLN A 89 -22.41 10.35 -37.61
C GLN A 89 -20.89 10.32 -37.43
N ALA A 90 -20.14 10.99 -38.30
CA ALA A 90 -18.69 11.12 -38.16
C ALA A 90 -18.32 11.93 -36.91
N ASP A 91 -19.02 13.03 -36.63
CA ASP A 91 -18.82 13.85 -35.42
C ASP A 91 -19.11 13.05 -34.14
N LEU A 92 -20.21 12.28 -34.11
CA LEU A 92 -20.53 11.39 -33.00
C LEU A 92 -19.46 10.31 -32.80
N ALA A 93 -18.97 9.70 -33.88
CA ALA A 93 -17.88 8.72 -33.80
C ALA A 93 -16.58 9.36 -33.26
N GLY A 94 -16.28 10.60 -33.66
CA GLY A 94 -15.16 11.38 -33.16
C GLY A 94 -15.28 11.67 -31.66
N SER A 95 -16.43 12.18 -31.21
CA SER A 95 -16.63 12.49 -29.77
C SER A 95 -16.52 11.23 -28.91
N LEU A 96 -17.09 10.11 -29.34
CA LEU A 96 -17.01 8.84 -28.60
C LEU A 96 -15.57 8.33 -28.45
N PHE A 97 -14.73 8.56 -29.47
CA PHE A 97 -13.32 8.23 -29.41
C PHE A 97 -12.57 9.12 -28.42
N GLU A 98 -12.75 10.44 -28.51
CA GLU A 98 -12.13 11.41 -27.60
C GLU A 98 -12.54 11.16 -26.14
N GLU A 99 -13.83 10.94 -25.89
CA GLU A 99 -14.38 10.60 -24.58
C GLU A 99 -13.75 9.32 -24.02
N THR A 100 -13.64 8.26 -24.84
CA THR A 100 -13.04 6.99 -24.39
C THR A 100 -11.55 7.12 -24.05
N VAL A 101 -10.81 7.92 -24.80
CA VAL A 101 -9.39 8.21 -24.49
C VAL A 101 -9.29 9.00 -23.17
N ALA A 102 -10.13 10.02 -22.98
CA ALA A 102 -10.16 10.81 -21.76
C ALA A 102 -10.56 9.98 -20.51
N ASP A 103 -11.56 9.12 -20.66
CA ASP A 103 -12.01 8.18 -19.62
C ASP A 103 -10.87 7.25 -19.19
N THR A 104 -10.17 6.67 -20.17
CA THR A 104 -9.04 5.77 -19.92
C THR A 104 -7.90 6.47 -19.18
N GLY A 105 -7.58 7.71 -19.58
CA GLY A 105 -6.59 8.54 -18.89
C GLY A 105 -6.98 8.81 -17.44
N THR A 106 -8.26 9.17 -17.21
CA THR A 106 -8.77 9.47 -15.86
C THR A 106 -8.76 8.24 -14.95
N LEU A 107 -9.19 7.09 -15.46
CA LEU A 107 -9.19 5.84 -14.69
C LEU A 107 -7.75 5.39 -14.37
N THR A 108 -6.83 5.56 -15.30
CA THR A 108 -5.41 5.25 -15.08
C THR A 108 -4.80 6.16 -14.02
N ASP A 109 -5.04 7.47 -14.10
CA ASP A 109 -4.55 8.43 -13.10
C ASP A 109 -5.07 8.11 -11.70
N LEU A 110 -6.35 7.75 -11.58
CA LEU A 110 -6.95 7.36 -10.30
C LEU A 110 -6.33 6.07 -9.73
N ALA A 111 -6.11 5.07 -10.58
CA ALA A 111 -5.45 3.82 -10.18
C ALA A 111 -4.00 4.07 -9.74
N THR A 112 -3.24 4.88 -10.49
CA THR A 112 -1.86 5.25 -10.17
C THR A 112 -1.77 6.01 -8.87
N LYS A 113 -2.66 7.00 -8.63
CA LYS A 113 -2.72 7.74 -7.36
C LYS A 113 -3.00 6.83 -6.18
N SER A 114 -3.97 5.91 -6.32
CA SER A 114 -4.31 4.95 -5.26
C SER A 114 -3.13 4.04 -4.92
N ALA A 115 -2.44 3.52 -5.94
CA ALA A 115 -1.25 2.68 -5.74
C ALA A 115 -0.08 3.45 -5.10
N THR A 116 0.12 4.70 -5.51
CA THR A 116 1.17 5.57 -4.97
C THR A 116 0.95 5.86 -3.49
N ALA A 117 -0.28 6.23 -3.10
CA ALA A 117 -0.62 6.49 -1.70
C ALA A 117 -0.39 5.27 -0.79
N ILE A 118 -0.72 4.07 -1.27
CA ILE A 118 -0.45 2.82 -0.53
C ILE A 118 1.06 2.59 -0.41
N PHE A 119 1.82 2.80 -1.48
CA PHE A 119 3.26 2.61 -1.49
C PHE A 119 3.96 3.56 -0.53
N GLU A 120 3.60 4.84 -0.52
CA GLU A 120 4.17 5.86 0.39
C GLU A 120 4.01 5.45 1.87
N VAL A 121 2.82 4.97 2.25
CA VAL A 121 2.55 4.51 3.63
C VAL A 121 3.42 3.31 4.00
N VAL A 122 3.60 2.36 3.07
CA VAL A 122 4.44 1.17 3.30
C VAL A 122 5.93 1.53 3.35
N GLU A 123 6.39 2.41 2.45
CA GLU A 123 7.77 2.91 2.41
C GLU A 123 8.12 3.65 3.70
N GLN A 124 7.22 4.52 4.18
CA GLN A 124 7.39 5.22 5.44
C GLN A 124 7.56 4.22 6.59
N ARG A 125 6.66 3.22 6.69
CA ARG A 125 6.74 2.22 7.75
C ARG A 125 8.02 1.40 7.68
N PHE A 126 8.46 1.04 6.48
CA PHE A 126 9.71 0.32 6.26
C PHE A 126 10.91 1.13 6.76
N THR A 127 10.97 2.41 6.41
CA THR A 127 12.04 3.33 6.86
C THR A 127 12.03 3.48 8.38
N GLU A 128 10.86 3.71 8.98
CA GLU A 128 10.70 3.75 10.44
C GLU A 128 11.17 2.45 11.10
N GLY A 129 10.88 1.30 10.49
CA GLY A 129 11.29 -0.02 10.99
C GLY A 129 12.80 -0.23 10.96
N LEU A 130 13.47 0.26 9.91
CA LEU A 130 14.93 0.25 9.85
C LEU A 130 15.57 1.11 10.94
N ASP A 131 14.98 2.26 11.25
CA ASP A 131 15.46 3.15 12.30
C ASP A 131 15.22 2.57 13.70
N GLU A 132 14.05 1.96 13.93
CA GLU A 132 13.76 1.19 15.15
C GLU A 132 14.80 0.08 15.35
N PHE A 133 15.13 -0.67 14.30
CA PHE A 133 16.15 -1.72 14.34
C PHE A 133 17.55 -1.17 14.65
N ARG A 134 17.97 -0.09 13.96
CA ARG A 134 19.27 0.57 14.21
C ARG A 134 19.38 1.05 15.65
N ASN A 135 18.32 1.67 16.16
CA ASN A 135 18.28 2.17 17.54
C ASN A 135 18.38 1.02 18.55
N ALA A 136 17.66 -0.08 18.34
CA ALA A 136 17.76 -1.28 19.17
C ALA A 136 19.18 -1.89 19.15
N ALA A 137 19.82 -1.96 17.97
CA ALA A 137 21.19 -2.46 17.82
C ALA A 137 22.23 -1.57 18.53
N GLN A 138 22.08 -0.24 18.45
CA GLN A 138 22.95 0.72 19.14
C GLN A 138 22.77 0.70 20.66
N GLN A 139 21.54 0.55 21.16
CA GLN A 139 21.27 0.38 22.59
C GLN A 139 21.92 -0.90 23.12
N ASN A 140 21.85 -2.00 22.37
CA ASN A 140 22.57 -3.24 22.69
C ASN A 140 24.10 -3.08 22.68
N GLY A 141 24.66 -2.25 21.78
CA GLY A 141 26.08 -1.92 21.75
C GLY A 141 26.54 -1.11 22.96
N LYS A 142 25.75 -0.11 23.39
CA LYS A 142 26.02 0.73 24.57
C LYS A 142 25.85 -0.05 25.89
N ALA A 143 24.87 -0.95 25.98
CA ALA A 143 24.70 -1.84 27.12
C ALA A 143 25.89 -2.81 27.31
N LYS A 144 26.47 -3.30 26.20
CA LYS A 144 27.70 -4.11 26.23
C LYS A 144 28.95 -3.29 26.58
N ALA A 145 29.03 -2.02 26.20
CA ALA A 145 30.15 -1.13 26.51
C ALA A 145 30.17 -0.69 27.99
N ASN A 146 29.01 -0.46 28.61
CA ASN A 146 28.91 -0.08 30.02
C ASN A 146 29.03 -1.27 31.00
N GLY A 147 29.13 -2.51 30.50
CA GLY A 147 29.26 -3.73 31.31
C GLY A 147 30.69 -4.20 31.59
N LYS A 148 31.74 -3.44 31.22
CA LYS A 148 33.14 -3.81 31.52
C LYS A 148 33.93 -2.72 32.26
N ALA A 149 34.32 -3.11 33.49
CA ALA A 149 35.29 -2.56 34.45
C ALA A 149 34.65 -1.85 35.66
N PRO A 150 35.04 -2.18 36.91
CA PRO A 150 36.43 -2.31 37.40
C PRO A 150 36.73 -3.70 38.03
N ALA A 151 37.94 -4.13 38.37
CA ALA A 151 39.31 -3.65 38.20
C ALA A 151 40.23 -4.88 38.34
N LYS A 152 41.29 -4.94 37.53
CA LYS A 152 42.55 -5.54 37.98
C LYS A 152 43.18 -4.55 38.96
N ALA A 153 43.24 -4.90 40.24
CA ALA A 153 44.18 -4.40 41.24
C ALA A 153 43.90 -5.19 42.54
N ALA A 154 44.82 -5.55 43.40
CA ALA A 154 46.26 -5.67 43.44
C ALA A 154 46.53 -6.25 44.85
N LYS A 155 47.50 -7.16 44.94
CA LYS A 155 48.03 -7.84 46.14
C LYS A 155 47.17 -8.95 46.77
#